data_AF-A0A1M7QJH3-F1
#
_entry.id   AF-A0A1M7QJH3-F1
#
_cell.length_a   1.000
_cell.length_b   1.000
_cell.length_c   1.000
_cell.angle_alpha   90.00
_cell.angle_beta   90.00
_cell.angle_gamma   90.00
#
_symmetry.space_group_name_H-M   'P 1'
#
loop_
_entity.id
_entity.type
_entity.pdbx_description
1 polymer ?
#
loop_
_entity_poly.entity_id
_entity_poly.type
_entity_poly.pdbx_seq_one_letter_code
_entity_poly.pdbx_strand_id
1 'polypeptide(L)'
;MKDKDEFLKKMENLQLPEIDPREHPKMVKMAIMNAERSAAFGVWLIVVPCYFLLCVLMYYGFHIRAGWFGSMFALIMGLEKTRGMGFLAPVLFFLLPLICVIINILGITHISHQKIDPVRSKVREFNISLRIKLWNIVLILISLAILFAFISFVMTESISIKN
;
A
#
# COMPACT_ATOMS: atom_id res chain seq x y z
N MET A 1 15.97 11.58 61.02
CA MET A 1 14.51 11.31 61.03
C MET A 1 13.72 12.34 60.20
N LYS A 2 14.04 13.64 60.24
CA LYS A 2 13.39 14.70 59.42
C LYS A 2 13.35 14.45 57.89
N ASP A 3 14.35 13.76 57.33
CA ASP A 3 14.46 13.51 55.89
C ASP A 3 13.41 12.53 55.35
N LYS A 4 13.02 11.54 56.17
CA LYS A 4 12.01 10.52 55.79
C LYS A 4 10.62 11.12 55.68
N ASP A 5 10.28 12.04 56.58
CA ASP A 5 8.96 12.67 56.62
C ASP A 5 8.76 13.61 55.43
N GLU A 6 9.82 14.30 55.00
CA GLU A 6 9.78 15.17 53.81
C GLU A 6 9.69 14.37 52.51
N PHE A 7 10.33 13.19 52.45
CA PHE A 7 10.25 12.26 51.33
C PHE A 7 8.84 11.64 51.21
N LEU A 8 8.25 11.20 52.32
CA LEU A 8 6.89 10.67 52.34
C LEU A 8 5.85 11.71 51.92
N LYS A 9 6.03 12.97 52.35
CA LYS A 9 5.15 14.09 51.97
C LYS A 9 5.25 14.45 50.49
N LYS A 10 6.40 14.24 49.85
CA LYS A 10 6.59 14.36 48.40
C LYS A 10 5.97 13.20 47.63
N MET A 11 5.98 11.98 48.19
CA MET A 11 5.29 10.83 47.60
C MET A 11 3.76 10.92 47.71
N GLU A 12 3.24 11.53 48.78
CA GLU A 12 1.79 11.71 48.98
C GLU A 12 1.20 12.80 48.06
N ASN A 13 2.02 13.73 47.57
CA ASN A 13 1.63 14.78 46.61
C ASN A 13 1.93 14.43 45.14
N LEU A 14 2.40 13.22 44.86
CA LEU A 14 2.47 12.71 43.49
C LEU A 14 1.03 12.42 43.03
N GLN A 15 0.41 13.40 42.37
CA GLN A 15 -0.83 13.21 41.66
C GLN A 15 -0.63 12.04 40.69
N LEU A 16 -1.30 10.92 40.96
CA LEU A 16 -1.33 9.81 40.04
C LEU A 16 -1.84 10.35 38.70
N PRO A 17 -1.11 10.14 37.59
CA PRO A 17 -1.60 10.53 36.29
C PRO A 17 -2.94 9.83 36.07
N GLU A 18 -4.00 10.62 35.89
CA GLU A 18 -5.34 10.14 35.59
C GLU A 18 -5.29 9.54 34.17
N ILE A 19 -4.92 8.27 34.09
CA ILE A 19 -4.92 7.53 32.83
C ILE A 19 -6.39 7.25 32.52
N ASP A 20 -7.03 8.07 31.69
CA ASP A 20 -8.37 7.77 31.18
C ASP A 20 -8.28 6.50 30.30
N PRO A 21 -8.82 5.35 30.74
CA PRO A 21 -8.69 4.09 30.01
C PRO A 21 -9.52 4.08 28.71
N ARG A 22 -10.33 5.11 28.43
CA ARG A 22 -11.23 5.17 27.27
C ARG A 22 -10.56 5.69 25.99
N GLU A 23 -9.44 6.38 26.07
CA GLU A 23 -8.77 6.97 24.89
C GLU A 23 -7.89 5.97 24.13
N HIS A 24 -7.20 5.08 24.86
CA HIS A 24 -6.34 4.03 24.29
C HIS A 24 -7.04 3.09 23.28
N PRO A 25 -8.22 2.49 23.58
CA PRO A 25 -8.86 1.56 22.65
C PRO A 25 -9.40 2.24 21.39
N LYS A 26 -9.81 3.52 21.48
CA LYS A 26 -10.29 4.28 20.31
C LYS A 26 -9.16 4.61 19.35
N MET A 27 -7.99 4.99 19.87
CA MET A 27 -6.81 5.27 19.04
C MET A 27 -6.33 4.01 18.30
N VAL A 28 -6.33 2.86 18.97
CA VAL A 28 -5.97 1.56 18.35
C VAL A 28 -6.98 1.17 17.27
N LYS A 29 -8.29 1.28 17.53
CA LYS A 29 -9.34 0.95 16.56
C LYS A 29 -9.27 1.82 15.30
N MET A 30 -9.02 3.12 15.47
CA MET A 30 -8.91 4.06 14.36
C MET A 30 -7.65 3.79 13.51
N ALA A 31 -6.52 3.46 14.15
CA ALA A 31 -5.30 3.05 13.45
C ALA A 31 -5.48 1.74 12.67
N ILE A 32 -6.23 0.78 13.21
CA ILE A 32 -6.54 -0.48 12.51
C ILE A 32 -7.43 -0.20 11.28
N MET A 33 -8.52 0.56 11.46
CA MET A 33 -9.50 0.82 10.41
C MET A 33 -8.93 1.63 9.23
N ASN A 34 -8.10 2.64 9.48
CA ASN A 34 -7.42 3.37 8.41
C ASN A 34 -6.41 2.50 7.65
N ALA A 35 -5.74 1.59 8.36
CA ALA A 35 -4.77 0.69 7.77
C ALA A 35 -5.42 -0.46 6.98
N GLU A 36 -6.70 -0.79 7.18
CA GLU A 36 -7.47 -1.71 6.34
C GLU A 36 -7.94 -1.03 5.04
N ARG A 37 -8.37 0.23 5.13
CA ARG A 37 -8.86 0.97 3.98
C ARG A 37 -7.78 1.19 2.92
N SER A 38 -6.55 1.48 3.33
CA SER A 38 -5.41 1.62 2.39
C SER A 38 -5.06 0.31 1.68
N ALA A 39 -5.11 -0.82 2.39
CA ALA A 39 -4.86 -2.13 1.81
C ALA A 39 -5.93 -2.51 0.77
N ALA A 40 -7.21 -2.19 1.02
CA ALA A 40 -8.29 -2.46 0.07
C ALA A 40 -8.10 -1.73 -1.28
N PHE A 41 -7.66 -0.47 -1.26
CA PHE A 41 -7.37 0.26 -2.50
C PHE A 41 -6.19 -0.35 -3.26
N GLY A 42 -5.12 -0.74 -2.55
CA GLY A 42 -3.97 -1.41 -3.15
C GLY A 42 -4.34 -2.74 -3.82
N VAL A 43 -5.20 -3.54 -3.18
CA VAL A 43 -5.71 -4.79 -3.77
C VAL A 43 -6.45 -4.51 -5.07
N TRP A 44 -7.38 -3.54 -5.08
CA TRP A 44 -8.16 -3.23 -6.28
C TRP A 44 -7.28 -2.81 -7.47
N LEU A 45 -6.25 -2.00 -7.22
CA LEU A 45 -5.30 -1.54 -8.24
C LEU A 45 -4.47 -2.68 -8.87
N ILE A 46 -4.26 -3.78 -8.17
CA ILE A 46 -3.53 -4.97 -8.65
C ILE A 46 -4.45 -5.98 -9.32
N VAL A 47 -5.68 -6.15 -8.82
CA VAL A 47 -6.61 -7.15 -9.35
C VAL A 47 -6.86 -6.94 -10.83
N VAL A 48 -6.96 -5.70 -11.29
CA VAL A 48 -7.22 -5.39 -12.70
C VAL A 48 -6.08 -5.85 -13.64
N PRO A 49 -4.80 -5.43 -13.46
CA PRO A 49 -3.71 -5.91 -14.31
C PRO A 49 -3.45 -7.42 -14.15
N CYS A 50 -3.60 -7.99 -12.95
CA CYS A 50 -3.49 -9.44 -12.75
C CYS A 50 -4.59 -10.21 -13.50
N TYR A 51 -5.83 -9.75 -13.43
CA TYR A 51 -6.94 -10.36 -14.15
C TYR A 51 -6.70 -10.33 -15.66
N PHE A 52 -6.20 -9.21 -16.19
CA PHE A 52 -5.85 -9.11 -17.59
C PHE A 52 -4.76 -10.12 -18.00
N LEU A 53 -3.68 -10.22 -17.23
CA LEU A 53 -2.62 -11.21 -17.50
C LEU A 53 -3.18 -12.64 -17.51
N LEU A 54 -4.10 -12.93 -16.59
CA LEU A 54 -4.76 -14.22 -16.51
C LEU A 54 -5.62 -14.48 -17.76
N CYS A 55 -6.38 -13.48 -18.23
CA CYS A 55 -7.12 -13.57 -19.50
C CYS A 55 -6.19 -13.88 -20.69
N VAL A 56 -5.06 -13.16 -20.80
CA VAL A 56 -4.06 -13.39 -21.86
C VAL A 56 -3.49 -14.80 -21.76
N LEU A 57 -3.11 -15.24 -20.56
CA LEU A 57 -2.56 -16.58 -20.32
C LEU A 57 -3.56 -17.69 -20.67
N MET A 58 -4.83 -17.53 -20.31
CA MET A 58 -5.90 -18.47 -20.66
C MET A 58 -6.14 -18.54 -22.17
N TYR A 59 -6.13 -17.39 -22.84
CA TYR A 59 -6.39 -17.29 -24.28
C TYR A 59 -5.22 -17.84 -25.11
N TYR A 60 -3.99 -17.41 -24.83
CA TYR A 60 -2.81 -17.81 -25.62
C TYR A 60 -2.16 -19.11 -25.14
N GLY A 61 -2.12 -19.36 -23.83
CA GLY A 61 -1.51 -20.56 -23.27
C GLY A 61 -2.43 -21.76 -23.40
N PHE A 62 -3.62 -21.68 -22.79
CA PHE A 62 -4.55 -22.80 -22.73
C PHE A 62 -5.50 -22.90 -23.93
N HIS A 63 -5.44 -21.95 -24.87
CA HIS A 63 -6.29 -21.90 -26.06
C HIS A 63 -7.80 -21.93 -25.72
N ILE A 64 -8.17 -21.46 -24.52
CA ILE A 64 -9.56 -21.42 -24.07
C ILE A 64 -10.23 -20.21 -24.74
N ARG A 65 -10.90 -20.48 -25.87
CA ARG A 65 -11.59 -19.46 -26.68
C ARG A 65 -13.04 -19.21 -26.25
N ALA A 66 -13.59 -20.04 -25.35
CA ALA A 66 -15.00 -20.02 -24.97
C ALA A 66 -15.22 -19.49 -23.54
N GLY A 67 -16.28 -18.69 -23.35
CA GLY A 67 -16.71 -18.16 -22.05
C GLY A 67 -16.31 -16.70 -21.81
N TRP A 68 -16.45 -16.26 -20.55
CA TRP A 68 -16.23 -14.87 -20.11
C TRP A 68 -14.84 -14.32 -20.48
N PHE A 69 -13.79 -15.14 -20.42
CA PHE A 69 -12.42 -14.75 -20.74
C PHE A 69 -12.23 -14.40 -22.22
N GLY A 70 -12.82 -15.20 -23.12
CA GLY A 70 -12.78 -14.95 -24.57
C GLY A 70 -13.54 -13.68 -24.96
N SER A 71 -14.70 -13.44 -24.34
CA SER A 71 -15.47 -12.20 -24.56
C SER A 71 -14.73 -10.96 -24.07
N MET A 72 -14.10 -10.99 -22.89
CA MET A 72 -13.28 -9.89 -22.40
C MET A 72 -12.08 -9.62 -23.30
N PHE A 73 -11.39 -10.67 -23.75
CA PHE A 73 -10.26 -10.53 -24.67
C PHE A 73 -10.69 -9.95 -26.03
N ALA A 74 -11.85 -10.38 -26.56
CA ALA A 74 -12.42 -9.82 -27.79
C ALA A 74 -12.79 -8.34 -27.66
N LEU A 75 -13.33 -7.91 -26.51
CA LEU A 75 -13.59 -6.50 -26.22
C LEU A 75 -12.30 -5.68 -26.23
N ILE A 76 -11.25 -6.18 -25.59
CA ILE A 76 -9.93 -5.53 -25.55
C ILE A 76 -9.33 -5.42 -26.96
N MET A 77 -9.36 -6.49 -27.77
CA MET A 77 -8.90 -6.42 -29.17
C MET A 77 -9.74 -5.45 -30.01
N GLY A 78 -11.04 -5.33 -29.72
CA GLY A 78 -11.92 -4.34 -30.36
C GLY A 78 -11.52 -2.90 -30.00
N LEU A 79 -11.17 -2.67 -28.73
CA LEU A 79 -10.68 -1.38 -28.21
C LEU A 79 -9.28 -1.06 -28.77
N GLU A 80 -8.41 -2.04 -28.95
CA GLU A 80 -7.09 -1.83 -29.55
C GLU A 80 -7.17 -1.38 -31.02
N LYS A 81 -8.14 -1.87 -31.78
CA LYS A 81 -8.40 -1.44 -33.17
C LYS A 81 -8.82 0.02 -33.29
N THR A 82 -9.34 0.64 -32.23
CA THR A 82 -9.68 2.07 -32.24
C THR A 82 -8.43 2.94 -32.16
N ARG A 83 -8.22 3.73 -33.21
CA ARG A 83 -7.06 4.62 -33.39
C ARG A 83 -6.93 5.57 -32.19
N GLY A 84 -5.97 5.30 -31.32
CA GLY A 84 -5.69 6.10 -30.12
C GLY A 84 -5.65 5.30 -28.81
N MET A 85 -6.17 4.08 -28.74
CA MET A 85 -6.19 3.30 -27.49
C MET A 85 -4.88 2.58 -27.13
N GLY A 86 -3.81 2.78 -27.90
CA GLY A 86 -2.48 2.23 -27.60
C GLY A 86 -1.89 2.67 -26.25
N PHE A 87 -2.42 3.74 -25.62
CA PHE A 87 -2.02 4.16 -24.27
C PHE A 87 -2.58 3.26 -23.15
N LEU A 88 -3.58 2.41 -23.44
CA LEU A 88 -4.26 1.62 -22.43
C LEU A 88 -3.32 0.60 -21.79
N ALA A 89 -2.48 -0.08 -22.58
CA ALA A 89 -1.54 -1.06 -22.08
C ALA A 89 -0.47 -0.45 -21.14
N PRO A 90 0.21 0.66 -21.49
CA PRO A 90 1.08 1.37 -20.56
C PRO A 90 0.37 1.81 -19.28
N VAL A 91 -0.86 2.35 -19.38
CA VAL A 91 -1.63 2.74 -18.17
C VAL A 91 -1.91 1.52 -17.29
N LEU A 92 -2.35 0.42 -17.89
CA LEU A 92 -2.72 -0.79 -17.17
C LEU A 92 -1.54 -1.47 -16.47
N PHE A 93 -0.41 -1.59 -17.17
CA PHE A 93 0.73 -2.39 -16.70
C PHE A 93 1.85 -1.58 -16.07
N PHE A 94 1.88 -0.27 -16.30
CA PHE A 94 2.86 0.63 -15.68
C PHE A 94 2.20 1.49 -14.62
N LEU A 95 1.21 2.31 -14.99
CA LEU A 95 0.66 3.33 -14.09
C LEU A 95 -0.08 2.71 -12.89
N LEU A 96 -0.96 1.72 -13.12
CA LEU A 96 -1.72 1.08 -12.03
C LEU A 96 -0.80 0.37 -11.01
N PRO A 97 0.12 -0.53 -11.42
CA PRO A 97 1.08 -1.14 -10.51
C PRO A 97 1.96 -0.12 -9.79
N LEU A 98 2.39 0.95 -10.48
CA LEU A 98 3.18 2.03 -9.86
C LEU A 98 2.41 2.73 -8.74
N ILE A 99 1.16 3.12 -8.98
CA ILE A 99 0.29 3.73 -7.97
C ILE A 99 0.09 2.77 -6.80
N CYS A 100 -0.08 1.48 -7.08
CA CYS A 100 -0.23 0.47 -6.04
C CYS A 100 1.01 0.38 -5.13
N VAL A 101 2.21 0.39 -5.70
CA VAL A 101 3.46 0.43 -4.92
C VAL A 101 3.50 1.67 -4.03
N ILE A 102 3.18 2.86 -4.58
CA ILE A 102 3.17 4.12 -3.82
C ILE A 102 2.20 4.02 -2.63
N ILE A 103 0.95 3.62 -2.85
CA ILE A 103 -0.07 3.52 -1.79
C ILE A 103 0.34 2.51 -0.71
N ASN A 104 0.87 1.35 -1.11
CA ASN A 104 1.30 0.33 -0.15
C ASN A 104 2.54 0.76 0.66
N ILE A 105 3.50 1.47 0.04
CA ILE A 105 4.64 2.06 0.75
C ILE A 105 4.17 3.12 1.74
N LEU A 106 3.26 4.02 1.33
CA LEU A 106 2.66 5.00 2.23
C LEU A 106 1.89 4.33 3.38
N GLY A 107 1.23 3.21 3.12
CA GLY A 107 0.53 2.42 4.14
C GLY A 107 1.46 1.73 5.15
N ILE A 108 2.70 1.41 4.76
CA ILE A 108 3.75 0.86 5.65
C ILE A 108 4.43 2.00 6.43
N THR A 109 4.58 3.16 5.81
CA THR A 109 5.25 4.33 6.38
C THR A 109 4.26 5.22 7.12
N HIS A 110 3.92 4.85 8.36
CA HIS A 110 3.11 5.74 9.19
C HIS A 110 4.00 6.78 9.88
N ILE A 111 4.03 8.00 9.34
CA ILE A 111 4.65 9.16 9.99
C ILE A 111 3.71 9.59 11.13
N SER A 112 3.91 9.02 12.32
CA SER A 112 3.18 9.45 13.52
C SER A 112 3.88 10.67 14.13
N HIS A 113 3.32 11.86 13.91
CA HIS A 113 3.70 13.05 14.65
C HIS A 113 3.14 12.98 16.08
N GLN A 114 3.79 12.24 16.96
CA GLN A 114 3.47 12.29 18.39
C GLN A 114 4.25 13.43 19.04
N LYS A 115 3.54 14.50 19.41
CA LYS A 115 4.04 15.51 20.35
C LYS A 115 3.96 14.92 21.76
N ILE A 116 5.00 14.22 22.17
CA ILE A 116 5.17 13.78 23.56
C ILE A 116 5.88 14.93 24.28
N ASP A 117 5.10 15.89 24.77
CA ASP A 117 5.34 16.70 25.99
C ASP A 117 4.68 18.08 25.90
N PRO A 118 3.79 18.44 26.85
CA PRO A 118 3.30 19.81 27.01
C PRO A 118 4.27 20.74 27.75
N VAL A 119 5.40 20.24 28.29
CA VAL A 119 6.26 21.01 29.23
C VAL A 119 7.67 21.33 28.70
N ARG A 120 8.15 20.72 27.60
CA ARG A 120 9.43 21.10 26.98
C ARG A 120 9.33 21.23 25.47
N SER A 121 9.12 22.47 25.03
CA SER A 121 9.30 22.88 23.64
C SER A 121 10.78 22.74 23.22
N LYS A 122 11.17 21.60 22.64
CA LYS A 122 12.26 21.38 21.65
C LYS A 122 12.90 20.00 21.81
N VAL A 123 12.19 18.94 21.42
CA VAL A 123 12.85 17.77 20.83
C VAL A 123 11.94 17.22 19.75
N ARG A 124 12.39 17.35 18.50
CA ARG A 124 11.64 17.00 17.30
C ARG A 124 11.95 15.54 16.96
N GLU A 125 11.40 14.62 17.73
CA GLU A 125 11.67 13.19 17.51
C GLU A 125 10.76 12.67 16.39
N PHE A 126 11.38 12.34 15.25
CA PHE A 126 10.74 11.60 14.17
C PHE A 126 10.64 10.13 14.57
N ASN A 127 9.55 9.76 15.23
CA ASN A 127 9.32 8.37 15.57
C ASN A 127 8.69 7.66 14.36
N ILE A 128 9.52 7.09 13.48
CA ILE A 128 9.09 6.32 12.32
C ILE A 128 8.66 4.93 12.82
N SER A 129 7.37 4.74 13.09
CA SER A 129 6.82 3.44 13.45
C SER A 129 6.54 2.63 12.18
N LEU A 130 7.45 1.71 11.82
CA LEU A 130 7.24 0.75 10.74
C LEU A 130 6.28 -0.35 11.20
N ARG A 131 4.99 -0.25 10.86
CA ARG A 131 4.06 -1.38 11.00
C ARG A 131 4.11 -2.23 9.74
N ILE A 132 4.92 -3.28 9.79
CA ILE A 132 5.05 -4.23 8.69
C ILE A 132 3.77 -5.07 8.60
N LYS A 133 2.97 -4.84 7.56
CA LYS A 133 1.85 -5.71 7.18
C LYS A 133 2.29 -6.59 6.01
N LEU A 134 2.32 -7.91 6.20
CA LEU A 134 2.73 -8.88 5.18
C LEU A 134 1.93 -8.73 3.87
N TRP A 135 0.62 -8.45 3.95
CA TRP A 135 -0.21 -8.21 2.76
C TRP A 135 0.27 -7.04 1.90
N ASN A 136 0.67 -5.93 2.51
CA ASN A 136 1.18 -4.78 1.75
C ASN A 136 2.51 -5.12 1.06
N ILE A 137 3.36 -5.93 1.70
CA ILE A 137 4.60 -6.42 1.09
C ILE A 137 4.29 -7.30 -0.12
N VAL A 138 3.35 -8.25 0.02
CA VAL A 138 2.95 -9.14 -1.08
C VAL A 138 2.42 -8.34 -2.27
N LEU A 139 1.58 -7.32 -2.02
CA LEU A 139 1.08 -6.44 -3.08
C LEU A 139 2.22 -5.67 -3.77
N ILE A 140 3.18 -5.13 -3.02
CA ILE A 140 4.36 -4.48 -3.59
C ILE A 140 5.16 -5.45 -4.46
N LEU A 141 5.40 -6.68 -4.00
CA LEU A 141 6.14 -7.69 -4.76
C LEU A 141 5.43 -8.06 -6.07
N ILE A 142 4.11 -8.25 -6.04
CA ILE A 142 3.33 -8.55 -7.25
C ILE A 142 3.38 -7.36 -8.21
N SER A 143 3.18 -6.12 -7.74
CA SER A 143 3.28 -4.93 -8.59
C SER A 143 4.66 -4.77 -9.21
N LEU A 144 5.73 -5.00 -8.44
CA LEU A 144 7.09 -4.97 -8.97
C LEU A 144 7.33 -6.04 -10.03
N ALA A 145 6.80 -7.25 -9.85
CA ALA A 145 6.89 -8.31 -10.85
C ALA A 145 6.19 -7.93 -12.17
N ILE A 146 5.00 -7.32 -12.09
CA ILE A 146 4.26 -6.83 -13.27
C ILE A 146 5.04 -5.71 -13.97
N LEU A 147 5.56 -4.73 -13.22
CA LEU A 147 6.36 -3.64 -13.75
C LEU A 147 7.62 -4.16 -14.44
N PHE A 148 8.31 -5.12 -13.81
CA PHE A 148 9.51 -5.72 -14.36
C PHE A 148 9.19 -6.43 -15.68
N ALA A 149 8.15 -7.26 -15.72
CA ALA A 149 7.73 -7.94 -16.95
C ALA A 149 7.38 -6.95 -18.07
N PHE A 150 6.67 -5.86 -17.76
CA PHE A 150 6.31 -4.82 -18.72
C PHE A 150 7.54 -4.08 -19.25
N ILE A 151 8.46 -3.66 -18.37
CA ILE A 151 9.70 -2.98 -18.77
C ILE A 151 10.57 -3.91 -19.63
N SER A 152 10.70 -5.18 -19.26
CA SER A 152 11.42 -6.18 -20.06
C SER A 152 10.81 -6.31 -21.45
N PHE A 153 9.49 -6.40 -21.57
CA PHE A 153 8.79 -6.45 -22.85
C PHE A 153 9.09 -5.23 -23.73
N VAL A 154 8.95 -4.01 -23.18
CA VAL A 154 9.23 -2.76 -23.91
C VAL A 154 10.70 -2.66 -24.31
N MET A 155 11.62 -3.06 -23.44
CA MET A 155 13.05 -3.12 -23.75
C MET A 155 13.31 -4.07 -24.93
N THR A 156 12.75 -5.28 -24.91
CA THR A 156 12.88 -6.24 -26.01
C THR A 156 12.31 -5.70 -27.31
N GLU A 157 11.13 -5.09 -27.28
CA GLU A 157 10.52 -4.49 -28.45
C GLU A 157 11.38 -3.34 -29.01
N SER A 158 11.87 -2.45 -28.14
CA SER A 158 12.71 -1.32 -28.54
C SER A 158 14.05 -1.74 -29.16
N ILE A 159 14.62 -2.87 -28.71
CA ILE A 159 15.82 -3.46 -29.30
C ILE A 159 15.48 -4.10 -30.66
N SER A 160 14.35 -4.81 -30.75
CA SER A 160 13.91 -5.47 -31.99
C SER A 160 13.58 -4.49 -33.12
N ILE A 161 13.09 -3.29 -32.82
CA ILE A 161 12.78 -2.26 -33.83
C ILE A 161 14.06 -1.63 -34.42
N LYS A 162 15.20 -1.76 -33.73
CA LYS A 162 16.47 -1.11 -34.09
C LYS A 162 17.38 -1.96 -34.97
N ASN A 163 17.07 -3.25 -35.15
CA ASN A 163 17.72 -4.18 -36.09
C ASN A 163 16.91 -4.29 -37.38
#